data_AF-A0A2D9XKQ8-F1
#
_entry.id   AF-A0A2D9XKQ8-F1
#
_cell.length_a   1.000
_cell.length_b   1.000
_cell.length_c   1.000
_cell.angle_alpha   90.00
_cell.angle_beta   90.00
_cell.angle_gamma   90.00
#
_symmetry.space_group_name_H-M   'P 1'
#
loop_
_entity.id
_entity.type
_entity.pdbx_description
1 polymer ?
#
loop_
_entity_poly.entity_id
_entity_poly.type
_entity_poly.pdbx_seq_one_letter_code
_entity_poly.pdbx_strand_id
1 'polypeptide(L)'
;MNIQTNYSEILDKLEDAIEEDFNESEIENYAYNLNRKLRKNWDILRLASIIRWADFKEEERGVDIAQNIVDKAIEQAVASNNIEELNIIYNEVKHSMELDDRAEEIRVIIKNMS
;
A
#
# COMPACT_ATOMS: atom_id res chain seq x y z
N MET A 1 15.24 -10.82 23.65
CA MET A 1 15.19 -9.39 23.31
C MET A 1 14.39 -9.28 22.01
N ASN A 2 13.11 -8.91 22.08
CA ASN A 2 12.31 -8.68 20.87
C ASN A 2 12.78 -7.35 20.30
N ILE A 3 13.52 -7.38 19.19
CA ILE A 3 13.74 -6.18 18.38
C ILE A 3 12.38 -5.89 17.77
N GLN A 4 11.66 -4.92 18.32
CA GLN A 4 10.44 -4.44 17.72
C GLN A 4 10.86 -3.71 16.44
N THR A 5 10.68 -4.36 15.29
CA THR A 5 11.00 -3.78 13.99
C THR A 5 10.19 -2.49 13.81
N ASN A 6 10.88 -1.35 13.69
CA ASN A 6 10.25 -0.07 13.41
C ASN A 6 9.99 0.05 11.90
N TYR A 7 8.79 -0.31 11.46
CA TYR A 7 8.44 -0.23 10.04
C TYR A 7 8.38 1.20 9.51
N SER A 8 8.22 2.21 10.36
CA SER A 8 8.28 3.61 9.93
C SER A 8 9.67 3.94 9.36
N GLU A 9 10.73 3.65 10.14
CA GLU A 9 12.12 3.89 9.70
C GLU A 9 12.50 3.07 8.46
N ILE A 10 11.87 1.91 8.27
CA ILE A 10 12.09 1.07 7.08
C ILE A 10 11.42 1.69 5.85
N LEU A 11 10.22 2.24 6.00
CA LEU A 11 9.50 2.93 4.93
C LEU A 11 10.19 4.26 4.58
N ASP A 12 10.70 5.00 5.58
CA ASP A 12 11.49 6.22 5.36
C ASP A 12 12.72 5.90 4.49
N LYS A 13 13.47 4.84 4.81
CA LYS A 13 14.64 4.42 4.02
C LYS A 13 14.30 3.96 2.60
N LEU A 14 13.10 3.41 2.39
CA LEU A 14 12.67 3.02 1.06
C LEU A 14 12.36 4.26 0.21
N GLU A 15 11.73 5.26 0.81
CA GLU A 15 11.44 6.55 0.20
C GLU A 15 12.76 7.25 -0.20
N ASP A 16 13.72 7.34 0.72
CA ASP A 16 15.07 7.86 0.43
C ASP A 16 15.76 7.09 -0.72
N ALA A 17 15.68 5.76 -0.72
CA ALA A 17 16.30 4.93 -1.75
C ALA A 17 15.67 5.12 -3.14
N ILE A 18 14.36 5.38 -3.20
CA ILE A 18 13.65 5.71 -4.44
C ILE A 18 14.11 7.07 -4.97
N GLU A 19 14.33 8.06 -4.10
CA GLU A 19 14.77 9.40 -4.50
C GLU A 19 16.25 9.44 -4.96
N GLU A 20 17.11 8.60 -4.38
CA GLU A 20 18.57 8.63 -4.65
C GLU A 20 19.01 7.81 -5.88
N ASP A 21 18.59 6.54 -5.98
CA ASP A 21 19.04 5.60 -7.02
C ASP A 21 17.95 4.56 -7.31
N PHE A 22 16.92 4.97 -8.05
CA PHE A 22 15.77 4.13 -8.33
C PHE A 22 16.10 2.93 -9.21
N ASN A 23 16.16 1.74 -8.60
CA ASN A 23 16.26 0.45 -9.28
C ASN A 23 14.95 -0.35 -9.16
N GLU A 24 14.18 -0.37 -10.25
CA GLU A 24 12.88 -1.05 -10.34
C GLU A 24 12.87 -2.48 -9.78
N SER A 25 13.85 -3.29 -10.18
CA SER A 25 13.89 -4.70 -9.81
C SER A 25 14.19 -4.89 -8.31
N GLU A 26 15.04 -4.05 -7.75
CA GLU A 26 15.37 -4.09 -6.32
C GLU A 26 14.20 -3.59 -5.48
N ILE A 27 13.56 -2.50 -5.92
CA ILE A 27 12.45 -1.86 -5.23
C ILE A 27 11.20 -2.74 -5.25
N GLU A 28 10.88 -3.37 -6.39
CA GLU A 28 9.78 -4.32 -6.49
C GLU A 28 9.98 -5.49 -5.51
N ASN A 29 11.16 -6.12 -5.52
CA ASN A 29 11.49 -7.20 -4.60
C ASN A 29 11.43 -6.76 -3.14
N TYR A 30 11.91 -5.55 -2.85
CA TYR A 30 11.89 -4.98 -1.51
C TYR A 30 10.44 -4.74 -1.05
N ALA A 31 9.62 -4.13 -1.89
CA ALA A 31 8.22 -3.84 -1.62
C ALA A 31 7.44 -5.11 -1.31
N TYR A 32 7.59 -6.18 -2.12
CA TYR A 32 6.92 -7.46 -1.84
C TYR A 32 7.39 -8.07 -0.53
N ASN A 33 8.70 -8.06 -0.26
CA ASN A 33 9.25 -8.60 0.97
C ASN A 33 8.79 -7.82 2.21
N LEU A 34 8.70 -6.49 2.11
CA LEU A 34 8.20 -5.63 3.17
C LEU A 34 6.70 -5.84 3.36
N ASN A 35 5.91 -5.83 2.28
CA ASN A 35 4.48 -6.06 2.33
C ASN A 35 4.15 -7.36 3.07
N ARG A 36 4.86 -8.47 2.81
CA ARG A 36 4.64 -9.74 3.54
C ARG A 36 4.81 -9.64 5.06
N LYS A 37 5.63 -8.71 5.53
CA LYS A 37 5.97 -8.50 6.95
C LYS A 37 5.06 -7.50 7.64
N LEU A 38 4.54 -6.50 6.92
CA LEU A 38 3.63 -5.49 7.46
C LEU A 38 2.34 -6.11 7.98
N ARG A 39 1.77 -5.52 9.02
CA ARG A 39 0.54 -5.98 9.69
C ARG A 39 -0.46 -4.88 9.99
N LYS A 40 -0.03 -3.62 10.00
CA LYS A 40 -0.92 -2.48 10.19
C LYS A 40 -1.31 -1.96 8.82
N ASN A 41 -2.60 -1.71 8.60
CA ASN A 41 -3.08 -1.19 7.33
C ASN A 41 -2.46 0.16 6.98
N TRP A 42 -2.21 1.02 7.98
CA TRP A 42 -1.51 2.29 7.74
C TRP A 42 -0.12 2.10 7.11
N ASP A 43 0.69 1.17 7.64
CA ASP A 43 2.03 0.91 7.09
C ASP A 43 1.92 0.30 5.67
N ILE A 44 0.90 -0.53 5.42
CA ILE A 44 0.62 -1.15 4.11
C ILE A 44 0.23 -0.07 3.09
N LEU A 45 -0.67 0.85 3.46
CA LEU A 45 -1.09 1.97 2.61
C LEU A 45 0.07 2.92 2.33
N ARG A 46 0.90 3.22 3.33
CA ARG A 46 2.12 4.01 3.11
C ARG A 46 3.05 3.35 2.11
N LEU A 47 3.30 2.04 2.23
CA LEU A 47 4.09 1.30 1.26
C LEU A 47 3.48 1.38 -0.15
N ALA A 48 2.17 1.19 -0.29
CA ALA A 48 1.49 1.29 -1.57
C ALA A 48 1.64 2.70 -2.19
N SER A 49 1.51 3.76 -1.38
CA SER A 49 1.68 5.14 -1.83
C SER A 49 3.09 5.43 -2.32
N ILE A 50 4.11 5.00 -1.57
CA ILE A 50 5.52 5.13 -1.97
C ILE A 50 5.76 4.46 -3.34
N ILE A 51 5.23 3.25 -3.53
CA ILE A 51 5.43 2.51 -4.79
C ILE A 51 4.62 3.10 -5.95
N ARG A 52 3.40 3.58 -5.70
CA ARG A 52 2.53 4.22 -6.71
C ARG A 52 3.22 5.40 -7.38
N TRP A 53 3.99 6.17 -6.62
CA TRP A 53 4.61 7.42 -7.06
C TRP A 53 6.09 7.29 -7.40
N ALA A 54 6.65 6.07 -7.35
CA ALA A 54 8.03 5.85 -7.75
C ALA A 54 8.18 5.88 -9.28
N ASP A 55 9.34 6.33 -9.77
CA ASP A 55 9.62 6.58 -11.19
C ASP A 55 9.90 5.31 -12.01
N PHE A 56 8.96 4.36 -12.01
CA PHE A 56 8.98 3.22 -12.93
C PHE A 56 8.97 3.70 -14.39
N LYS A 57 9.79 3.07 -15.24
CA LYS A 57 9.83 3.31 -16.69
C LYS A 57 8.47 3.12 -17.35
N GLU A 58 7.71 2.17 -16.84
CA GLU A 58 6.31 1.93 -17.20
C GLU A 58 5.45 2.30 -15.98
N GLU A 59 4.72 3.42 -16.04
CA GLU A 59 3.89 3.90 -14.92
C GLU A 59 2.89 2.84 -14.44
N GLU A 60 2.31 2.08 -15.39
CA GLU A 60 1.39 0.98 -15.11
C GLU A 60 2.00 -0.06 -14.15
N ARG A 61 3.33 -0.23 -14.15
CA ARG A 61 4.01 -1.14 -13.23
C ARG A 61 3.90 -0.70 -11.77
N GLY A 62 4.11 0.59 -11.50
CA GLY A 62 3.97 1.15 -10.16
C GLY A 62 2.52 1.07 -9.67
N VAL A 63 1.57 1.34 -10.57
CA VAL A 63 0.13 1.19 -10.33
C VAL A 63 -0.24 -0.24 -9.95
N ASP A 64 0.19 -1.24 -10.73
CA ASP A 64 -0.11 -2.65 -10.48
C ASP A 64 0.45 -3.13 -9.14
N ILE A 65 1.71 -2.77 -8.82
CA ILE A 65 2.32 -3.18 -7.55
C ILE A 65 1.60 -2.51 -6.38
N ALA A 66 1.28 -1.20 -6.49
CA ALA A 66 0.56 -0.49 -5.45
C ALA A 66 -0.84 -1.10 -5.19
N GLN A 67 -1.59 -1.43 -6.25
CA GLN A 67 -2.89 -2.10 -6.12
C GLN A 67 -2.77 -3.45 -5.40
N ASN A 68 -1.79 -4.27 -5.75
CA ASN A 68 -1.55 -5.55 -5.08
C ASN A 68 -1.21 -5.38 -3.58
N ILE A 69 -0.53 -4.29 -3.22
CA ILE A 69 -0.24 -3.98 -1.81
C ILE A 69 -1.52 -3.53 -1.08
N VAL A 70 -2.32 -2.68 -1.71
CA VAL A 70 -3.62 -2.20 -1.18
C VAL A 70 -4.59 -3.36 -0.95
N ASP A 71 -4.66 -4.33 -1.85
CA ASP A 71 -5.57 -5.48 -1.75
C ASP A 71 -5.42 -6.20 -0.41
N LYS A 72 -4.19 -6.33 0.10
CA LYS A 72 -3.94 -6.90 1.42
C LYS A 72 -4.57 -6.08 2.55
N ALA A 73 -4.53 -4.76 2.48
CA ALA A 73 -5.16 -3.91 3.51
C ALA A 73 -6.69 -4.05 3.48
N ILE A 74 -7.27 -4.12 2.27
CA ILE A 74 -8.70 -4.38 2.07
C ILE A 74 -9.07 -5.73 2.68
N GLU A 75 -8.34 -6.81 2.34
CA GLU A 75 -8.58 -8.15 2.87
C GLU A 75 -8.56 -8.19 4.41
N GLN A 76 -7.61 -7.49 5.04
CA GLN A 76 -7.53 -7.40 6.50
C GLN A 76 -8.72 -6.67 7.12
N ALA A 77 -9.15 -5.56 6.51
CA ALA A 77 -10.29 -4.78 7.00
C ALA A 77 -11.62 -5.54 6.78
N VAL A 78 -11.79 -6.23 5.65
CA VAL A 78 -12.95 -7.09 5.38
C VAL A 78 -12.99 -8.27 6.36
N ALA A 79 -11.88 -8.98 6.56
CA ALA A 79 -11.82 -10.14 7.45
C ALA A 79 -12.12 -9.78 8.92
N SER A 80 -11.85 -8.54 9.31
CA SER A 80 -12.16 -8.02 10.66
C SER A 80 -13.52 -7.31 10.76
N ASN A 81 -14.28 -7.26 9.66
CA ASN A 81 -15.56 -6.53 9.56
C ASN A 81 -15.43 -5.05 9.96
N ASN A 82 -14.29 -4.41 9.63
CA ASN A 82 -13.94 -3.06 10.04
C ASN A 82 -14.29 -2.03 8.95
N ILE A 83 -15.53 -1.53 8.99
CA ILE A 83 -16.03 -0.53 8.02
C ILE A 83 -15.27 0.80 8.13
N GLU A 84 -14.89 1.23 9.33
CA GLU A 84 -14.15 2.49 9.51
C GLU A 84 -12.79 2.44 8.80
N GLU A 85 -12.09 1.32 8.94
CA GLU A 85 -10.80 1.11 8.29
C GLU A 85 -10.92 0.97 6.78
N LEU A 86 -11.99 0.34 6.27
CA LEU A 86 -12.29 0.35 4.83
C LEU A 86 -12.54 1.77 4.29
N ASN A 87 -13.18 2.66 5.07
CA ASN A 87 -13.35 4.06 4.65
C ASN A 87 -12.03 4.82 4.62
N ILE A 88 -11.12 4.54 5.55
CA ILE A 88 -9.76 5.11 5.52
C ILE A 88 -9.02 4.62 4.26
N ILE A 89 -9.04 3.31 4.00
CA ILE A 89 -8.43 2.72 2.81
C ILE A 89 -9.02 3.33 1.54
N TYR A 90 -10.35 3.46 1.43
CA TYR A 90 -11.03 4.12 0.32
C TYR A 90 -10.49 5.53 0.06
N ASN A 91 -10.40 6.36 1.11
CA ASN A 91 -9.94 7.74 0.98
C ASN A 91 -8.48 7.81 0.51
N GLU A 92 -7.59 7.00 1.07
CA GLU A 92 -6.18 6.97 0.66
C GLU A 92 -6.03 6.49 -0.79
N VAL A 93 -6.72 5.41 -1.16
CA VAL A 93 -6.67 4.85 -2.53
C VAL A 93 -7.17 5.87 -3.55
N LYS A 94 -8.25 6.60 -3.23
CA LYS A 94 -8.84 7.58 -4.13
C LYS A 94 -8.04 8.89 -4.22
N HIS A 95 -7.66 9.44 -3.08
CA HIS A 95 -7.17 10.82 -3.00
C HIS A 95 -5.65 10.92 -2.93
N SER A 96 -4.97 9.90 -2.39
CA SER A 96 -3.51 9.90 -2.24
C SER A 96 -2.82 9.10 -3.34
N MET A 97 -3.48 8.07 -3.90
CA MET A 97 -2.91 7.18 -4.91
C MET A 97 -3.55 7.29 -6.30
N GLU A 98 -4.68 7.99 -6.40
CA GLU A 98 -5.43 8.19 -7.65
C GLU A 98 -5.81 6.87 -8.35
N LEU A 99 -6.15 5.84 -7.57
CA LEU A 99 -6.56 4.52 -8.06
C LEU A 99 -8.09 4.42 -8.07
N ASP A 100 -8.72 5.18 -8.98
CA ASP A 100 -10.18 5.39 -9.00
C ASP A 100 -11.00 4.10 -9.13
N ASP A 101 -10.61 3.19 -10.02
CA ASP A 101 -11.32 1.92 -10.21
C ASP A 101 -11.30 1.08 -8.93
N ARG A 102 -10.13 1.03 -8.27
CA ARG A 102 -9.97 0.32 -7.00
C ARG A 102 -10.76 0.99 -5.87
N ALA A 103 -10.79 2.32 -5.84
CA ALA A 103 -11.61 3.06 -4.88
C ALA A 103 -13.10 2.74 -5.05
N GLU A 104 -13.59 2.63 -6.29
CA GLU A 104 -14.99 2.26 -6.54
C GLU A 104 -15.30 0.83 -6.07
N GLU A 105 -14.40 -0.12 -6.29
CA GLU A 105 -14.55 -1.48 -5.76
C GLU A 105 -14.66 -1.49 -4.22
N ILE A 106 -13.79 -0.75 -3.53
CA ILE A 106 -13.84 -0.63 -2.06
C ILE A 106 -15.19 -0.01 -1.62
N ARG A 107 -15.68 0.99 -2.34
CA ARG A 107 -16.98 1.62 -2.05
C ARG A 107 -18.13 0.61 -2.14
N VAL A 108 -18.09 -0.28 -3.13
CA VAL A 108 -19.07 -1.37 -3.28
C VAL A 108 -18.96 -2.37 -2.13
N ILE A 109 -17.75 -2.73 -1.70
CA ILE A 109 -17.52 -3.60 -0.54
C ILE A 109 -18.14 -2.99 0.72
N ILE A 110 -17.85 -1.72 1.03
CA ILE A 110 -18.40 -1.00 2.19
C ILE A 110 -19.93 -1.03 2.18
N LYS A 111 -20.54 -0.77 1.02
CA LYS A 111 -22.00 -0.78 0.85
C LYS A 111 -22.61 -2.16 1.12
N ASN A 112 -21.93 -3.24 0.76
CA ASN A 112 -22.41 -4.60 0.96
C ASN A 112 -22.22 -5.13 2.38
N MET A 113 -21.39 -4.47 3.19
CA MET A 113 -21.16 -4.78 4.60
C MET A 113 -22.05 -3.97 5.56
N SER A 114 -22.70 -2.91 5.05
CA SER A 114 -23.58 -2.00 5.81
C SER A 114 -25.04 -2.48 5.79
#